data_AF-Q4S1X4-F1
#
_entry.id   AF-Q4S1X4-F1
#
_cell.length_a   1.000
_cell.length_b   1.000
_cell.length_c   1.000
_cell.angle_alpha   90.00
_cell.angle_beta   90.00
_cell.angle_gamma   90.00
#
_symmetry.space_group_name_H-M   'P 1'
#
loop_
_entity.id
_entity.type
_entity.pdbx_description
1 polymer ?
#
loop_
_entity_poly.entity_id
_entity_poly.type
_entity_poly.pdbx_seq_one_letter_code
_entity_poly.pdbx_strand_id
1 'polypeptide(L)' 'ICVQRPKTIKHPTSTAICVDGTFHKYVFTPDGNCNREAFDVYLDICDDDDF' A
#
# COMPACT_ATOMS: atom_id res chain seq x y z
N ILE A 1 4.28 11.95 2.21
CA ILE A 1 2.94 12.37 1.70
C ILE A 1 2.31 11.12 1.09
N CYS A 2 1.29 10.54 1.73
CA CYS A 2 0.62 9.36 1.18
C CYS A 2 -0.43 9.83 0.16
N VAL A 3 -0.32 9.41 -1.10
CA VAL A 3 -1.29 9.74 -2.15
C VAL A 3 -2.51 8.82 -2.00
N GLN A 4 -3.57 9.32 -1.36
CA GLN A 4 -4.84 8.60 -1.28
C GLN A 4 -5.61 8.78 -2.59
N ARG A 5 -5.74 7.71 -3.38
CA ARG A 5 -6.69 7.67 -4.50
C ARG A 5 -8.08 7.27 -3.98
N PRO A 6 -9.17 7.94 -4.39
CA PRO A 6 -10.52 7.53 -4.01
C PRO A 6 -10.90 6.27 -4.79
N LYS A 7 -11.17 5.15 -4.09
CA LYS A 7 -11.79 3.96 -4.68
C LYS A 7 -13.09 3.59 -3.95
N THR A 8 -14.06 3.19 -4.78
CA THR A 8 -15.47 2.97 -4.51
C THR A 8 -15.79 1.85 -3.51
N ILE A 9 -16.93 2.04 -2.85
CA ILE A 9 -17.43 1.45 -1.61
C ILE A 9 -17.89 0.00 -1.78
N LYS A 10 -17.23 -0.92 -1.05
CA LYS A 10 -17.85 -2.10 -0.39
C LYS A 10 -17.18 -2.40 0.97
N HIS A 11 -15.88 -2.10 1.09
CA HIS A 11 -15.16 -2.01 2.37
C HIS A 11 -14.18 -0.82 2.32
N PRO A 12 -14.01 -0.04 3.40
CA PRO A 12 -12.99 1.00 3.43
C PRO A 12 -11.62 0.34 3.27
N THR A 13 -10.91 0.71 2.21
CA THR A 13 -9.52 0.30 1.99
C THR A 13 -8.64 1.53 2.00
N SER A 14 -7.52 1.46 2.70
CA SER A 14 -6.50 2.52 2.71
C SER A 14 -5.26 2.02 1.99
N THR A 15 -4.66 2.89 1.19
CA THR A 15 -3.43 2.58 0.46
C THR A 15 -2.42 3.68 0.72
N ALA A 16 -1.18 3.30 1.00
CA ALA A 16 -0.06 4.21 1.21
C ALA A 16 1.11 3.81 0.31
N ILE A 17 1.75 4.84 -0.25
CA ILE A 17 2.98 4.74 -1.04
C ILE A 17 3.99 5.61 -0.32
N CYS A 18 5.10 5.03 0.09
CA CYS A 18 6.12 5.67 0.90
C CYS A 18 7.37 5.98 0.05
N VAL A 19 8.12 7.00 0.46
CA VAL A 19 9.35 7.44 -0.24
C VAL A 19 10.48 6.42 -0.16
N ASP A 20 10.39 5.49 0.79
CA ASP A 20 11.29 4.34 0.95
C ASP A 20 11.00 3.22 -0.07
N GLY A 21 10.05 3.41 -0.98
CA GLY A 21 9.73 2.44 -2.02
C GLY A 21 8.75 1.36 -1.59
N THR A 22 8.09 1.54 -0.45
CA THR A 22 7.11 0.57 0.03
C THR A 22 5.68 0.95 -0.34
N PHE A 23 4.91 -0.07 -0.71
CA PHE A 23 3.47 -0.01 -0.93
C PHE A 23 2.76 -0.76 0.19
N HIS A 24 1.74 -0.14 0.75
CA HIS A 24 0.93 -0.72 1.83
C HIS A 24 -0.56 -0.62 1.50
N LYS A 25 -1.30 -1.72 1.65
CA LYS A 25 -2.75 -1.77 1.53
C LYS A 25 -3.38 -2.32 2.81
N TYR A 26 -4.39 -1.63 3.30
CA TYR A 26 -5.17 -2.00 4.49
C TYR A 26 -6.64 -2.12 4.14
N VAL A 27 -7.31 -3.08 4.77
CA VAL A 27 -8.77 -3.23 4.73
C VAL A 27 -9.33 -3.07 6.13
N PHE A 28 -10.36 -2.23 6.25
CA PHE A 28 -11.08 -2.00 7.50
C PHE A 28 -12.36 -2.82 7.49
N THR A 29 -12.55 -3.61 8.54
CA THR A 29 -13.81 -4.33 8.75
C THR A 29 -14.80 -3.43 9.51
N PRO A 30 -16.12 -3.61 9.32
CA PRO A 30 -17.14 -2.90 10.10
C PRO A 30 -17.00 -3.13 11.61
N ASP A 31 -16.42 -4.25 12.01
CA ASP A 31 -16.19 -4.63 13.41
C ASP A 31 -15.04 -3.84 14.07
N GLY A 32 -14.43 -2.90 13.34
CA GLY A 32 -13.35 -2.05 13.83
C GLY A 32 -11.95 -2.68 13.74
N ASN A 33 -11.82 -3.84 13.06
CA ASN A 33 -10.51 -4.42 12.81
C ASN A 33 -9.86 -3.81 11.55
N CYS A 34 -8.54 -3.68 11.57
CA CYS A 34 -7.73 -3.25 10.45
C CYS A 34 -6.70 -4.33 10.13
N ASN A 35 -6.80 -4.90 8.93
CA ASN A 35 -5.87 -5.92 8.46
C ASN A 35 -5.00 -5.36 7.32
N ARG A 36 -3.71 -5.67 7.34
CA ARG A 36 -2.83 -5.41 6.18
C ARG A 36 -3.15 -6.44 5.11
N GLU A 37 -3.70 -5.97 4.00
CA GLU A 37 -4.14 -6.81 2.88
C GLU A 37 -3.02 -7.08 1.88
N ALA A 38 -2.15 -6.09 1.65
CA ALA A 38 -1.01 -6.23 0.75
C ALA A 38 0.18 -5.36 1.18
N PHE A 39 1.37 -5.81 0.82
CA PHE A 39 2.63 -5.10 0.99
C PHE A 39 3.52 -5.41 -0.22
N ASP A 40 4.21 -4.40 -0.74
CA ASP A 40 5.14 -4.55 -1.87
C ASP A 40 6.31 -3.55 -1.73
N VAL A 41 7.46 -3.87 -2.32
CA VAL A 41 8.67 -3.02 -2.33
C VAL A 41 9.12 -2.86 -3.77
N TYR A 42 9.07 -1.63 -4.30
CA TYR A 42 9.29 -1.37 -5.72
C TYR A 42 10.57 -0.60 -6.05
N LEU A 43 11.30 -0.07 -5.05
CA LEU A 43 12.61 0.57 -5.28
C LEU A 43 13.78 -0.42 -5.23
N ASP A 44 13.58 -1.60 -4.64
CA ASP A 44 14.61 -2.65 -4.51
C ASP A 44 14.70 -3.57 -5.75
N ILE A 45 13.87 -3.29 -6.77
CA ILE A 45 13.81 -4.06 -8.03
C ILE A 45 14.78 -3.47 -9.08
N CYS A 46 15.51 -2.40 -8.74
CA CYS A 46 16.38 -1.67 -9.68
C CYS A 46 17.84 -1.54 -9.20
N ASP A 47 18.32 -2.37 -8.28
CA ASP A 47 19.74 -2.39 -7.89
C ASP A 47 20.61 -3.37 -8.72
N ASP A 48 20.11 -3.85 -9.87
CA ASP A 48 20.87 -4.72 -10.79
C ASP A 48 21.09 -4.01 -12.15
N ASP A 49 21.66 -2.80 -12.12
CA ASP A 49 22.47 -2.29 -13.23
C ASP A 49 23.95 -2.65 -12.93
N ASP A 50 24.24 -3.95 -12.78
CA ASP A 50 25.59 -4.49 -12.82
C ASP A 50 25.97 -4.79 -14.29
N PHE A 51 26.69 -3.82 -14.89
CA PHE A 51 27.56 -3.89 -16.10
C PHE A 51 27.01 -3.46 -17.47
#